data_AF-A0A2N5VZH4-F1
#
_entry.id   AF-A0A2N5VZH4-F1
#
_cell.length_a   1.000
_cell.length_b   1.000
_cell.length_c   1.000
_cell.angle_alpha   90.00
_cell.angle_beta   90.00
_cell.angle_gamma   90.00
#
_symmetry.space_group_name_H-M   'P 1'
#
loop_
_entity.id
_entity.type
_entity.pdbx_description
1 polymer ?
#
loop_
_entity_poly.entity_id
_entity_poly.type
_entity_poly.pdbx_seq_one_letter_code
_entity_poly.pdbx_strand_id
1 'polypeptide(L)'
;MSEAPERQPWDEGELEENKSKMLKKLREMLIKATRGKQLCGWPSNARQELPKLGLILKIAPEATQSRLIEEILLDTDTKTYHKPEVEYVLEAIHKKWIKLVRKDEADDVAAPVVTA
;
A
#
# COMPACT_ATOMS: atom_id res chain seq x y z
N MET A 1 28.67 24.78 -0.40
CA MET A 1 27.19 24.85 -0.41
C MET A 1 26.71 23.46 -0.10
N SER A 2 26.14 23.23 1.08
CA SER A 2 25.58 21.93 1.42
C SER A 2 24.33 21.74 0.58
N GLU A 3 24.40 20.83 -0.38
CA GLU A 3 23.27 20.39 -1.19
C GLU A 3 22.18 19.92 -0.21
N ALA A 4 21.08 20.67 -0.12
CA ALA A 4 19.93 20.24 0.67
C ALA A 4 19.52 18.88 0.11
N PRO A 5 19.34 17.83 0.94
CA PRO A 5 18.88 16.55 0.43
C PRO A 5 17.60 16.83 -0.36
N GLU A 6 17.61 16.50 -1.66
CA GLU A 6 16.48 16.68 -2.54
C GLU A 6 15.29 16.01 -1.86
N ARG A 7 14.40 16.84 -1.28
CA ARG A 7 13.21 16.34 -0.60
C ARG A 7 12.42 15.62 -1.67
N GLN A 8 12.36 14.30 -1.57
CA GLN A 8 11.57 13.52 -2.50
C GLN A 8 10.12 14.04 -2.40
N PRO A 9 9.35 14.07 -3.49
CA PRO A 9 7.99 14.63 -3.48
C PRO A 9 7.03 13.90 -2.53
N TRP A 10 7.47 12.79 -1.94
CA TRP A 10 6.80 12.04 -0.89
C TRP A 10 7.38 12.26 0.54
N ASP A 11 8.57 12.84 0.72
CA ASP A 11 9.18 13.23 2.02
C ASP A 11 9.13 14.77 2.18
N GLU A 12 7.94 15.34 2.08
CA GLU A 12 7.75 16.81 2.07
C GLU A 12 7.62 17.43 3.48
N GLY A 13 7.25 16.62 4.49
CA GLY A 13 6.99 17.08 5.87
C GLY A 13 7.69 16.26 6.96
N GLU A 14 7.35 16.54 8.23
CA GLU A 14 7.85 15.77 9.37
C GLU A 14 7.34 14.32 9.35
N LEU A 15 7.98 13.43 10.13
CA LEU A 15 7.59 12.01 10.21
C LEU A 15 6.09 11.82 10.48
N GLU A 16 5.53 12.61 11.38
CA GLU A 16 4.11 12.55 11.75
C GLU A 16 3.18 12.99 10.60
N GLU A 17 3.58 13.99 9.83
CA GLU A 17 2.84 14.44 8.65
C GLU A 17 2.90 13.40 7.53
N ASN A 18 4.08 12.85 7.26
CA ASN A 18 4.27 11.83 6.23
C ASN A 18 3.49 10.56 6.60
N LYS A 19 3.52 10.16 7.88
CA LYS A 19 2.73 9.05 8.39
C LYS A 19 1.23 9.30 8.26
N SER A 20 0.76 10.52 8.56
CA SER A 20 -0.64 10.90 8.37
C SER A 20 -1.06 10.88 6.90
N LYS A 21 -0.21 11.40 5.99
CA LYS A 21 -0.41 11.36 4.53
C LYS A 21 -0.47 9.92 4.02
N MET A 22 0.44 9.06 4.50
CA MET A 22 0.51 7.64 4.16
C MET A 22 -0.77 6.91 4.58
N LEU A 23 -1.15 7.03 5.85
CA LEU A 23 -2.37 6.41 6.40
C LEU A 23 -3.63 6.87 5.66
N LYS A 24 -3.71 8.16 5.34
CA LYS A 24 -4.84 8.71 4.56
C LYS A 24 -4.93 8.04 3.19
N LYS A 25 -3.81 7.94 2.46
CA LYS A 25 -3.78 7.30 1.13
C LYS A 25 -4.08 5.80 1.19
N LEU A 26 -3.52 5.09 2.16
CA LEU A 26 -3.83 3.67 2.42
C LEU A 26 -5.33 3.48 2.67
N ARG A 27 -5.94 4.36 3.48
CA ARG A 27 -7.39 4.36 3.74
C ARG A 27 -8.20 4.64 2.48
N GLU A 28 -7.81 5.63 1.67
CA GLU A 28 -8.47 5.93 0.40
C GLU A 28 -8.44 4.75 -0.57
N MET A 29 -7.29 4.05 -0.67
CA MET A 29 -7.19 2.83 -1.48
C MET A 29 -8.10 1.70 -0.97
N LEU A 30 -8.16 1.49 0.35
CA LEU A 30 -9.06 0.52 0.97
C LEU A 30 -10.52 0.85 0.70
N ILE A 31 -10.94 2.11 0.87
CA ILE A 31 -12.31 2.56 0.59
C ILE A 31 -12.63 2.33 -0.89
N LYS A 32 -11.72 2.67 -1.80
CA LYS A 32 -11.89 2.45 -3.24
C LYS A 32 -12.05 0.95 -3.56
N ALA A 33 -11.20 0.10 -3.00
CA ALA A 33 -11.25 -1.35 -3.23
C ALA A 33 -12.51 -2.00 -2.61
N THR A 34 -12.96 -1.52 -1.46
CA THR A 34 -14.17 -2.01 -0.78
C THR A 34 -15.48 -1.39 -1.30
N ARG A 35 -15.46 -0.58 -2.37
CA ARG A 35 -16.64 0.15 -2.93
C ARG A 35 -17.31 1.07 -1.89
N GLY A 36 -16.51 1.82 -1.15
CA GLY A 36 -17.04 2.82 -0.21
C GLY A 36 -17.31 2.29 1.19
N LYS A 37 -16.91 1.05 1.52
CA LYS A 37 -17.09 0.54 2.88
C LYS A 37 -16.19 1.34 3.83
N GLN A 38 -16.82 1.95 4.82
CA GLN A 38 -16.12 2.83 5.76
C GLN A 38 -15.25 1.98 6.69
N LEU A 39 -13.94 1.98 6.43
CA LEU A 39 -12.94 1.36 7.30
C LEU A 39 -12.29 2.43 8.19
N CYS A 40 -11.99 2.05 9.44
CA CYS A 40 -11.35 2.92 10.42
C CYS A 40 -9.87 3.18 10.15
N GLY A 41 -9.27 2.52 9.16
CA GLY A 41 -7.87 2.68 8.79
C GLY A 41 -7.31 1.44 8.12
N TRP A 42 -5.99 1.40 7.99
CA TRP A 42 -5.28 0.19 7.59
C TRP A 42 -5.30 -0.83 8.75
N PRO A 43 -5.67 -2.09 8.50
CA PRO A 43 -5.69 -3.11 9.55
C PRO A 43 -4.29 -3.46 10.03
N SER A 44 -4.11 -3.62 11.34
CA SER A 44 -2.86 -4.04 11.98
C SER A 44 -2.37 -5.42 11.50
N ASN A 45 -3.29 -6.32 11.17
CA ASN A 45 -3.02 -7.63 10.60
C ASN A 45 -3.54 -7.70 9.17
N ALA A 46 -3.06 -6.82 8.29
CA ALA A 46 -3.57 -6.74 6.93
C ALA A 46 -3.45 -8.07 6.16
N ARG A 47 -2.44 -8.89 6.48
CA ARG A 47 -2.32 -10.26 5.95
C ARG A 47 -3.56 -11.13 6.16
N GLN A 48 -4.22 -11.01 7.32
CA GLN A 48 -5.42 -11.76 7.64
C GLN A 48 -6.70 -10.99 7.33
N GLU A 49 -6.70 -9.67 7.50
CA GLU A 49 -7.89 -8.85 7.35
C GLU A 49 -8.24 -8.55 5.89
N LEU A 50 -7.24 -8.31 5.02
CA LEU A 50 -7.47 -8.11 3.59
C LEU A 50 -8.22 -9.29 2.94
N PRO A 51 -7.80 -10.56 3.09
CA PRO A 51 -8.54 -11.67 2.48
C PRO A 51 -9.95 -11.86 3.08
N LYS A 52 -10.17 -11.53 4.36
CA LYS A 52 -11.52 -11.52 4.95
C LYS A 52 -12.42 -10.45 4.35
N LEU A 53 -11.84 -9.32 3.95
CA LEU A 53 -12.53 -8.26 3.20
C LEU A 53 -12.68 -8.59 1.71
N GLY A 54 -12.20 -9.76 1.26
CA GLY A 54 -12.17 -10.14 -0.14
C GLY A 54 -11.20 -9.28 -0.95
N LEU A 55 -10.10 -8.84 -0.34
CA LEU A 55 -9.06 -8.01 -0.94
C LEU A 55 -7.73 -8.76 -0.98
N ILE A 56 -6.93 -8.46 -2.00
CA ILE A 56 -5.57 -8.95 -2.19
C ILE A 56 -4.69 -7.74 -2.48
N LEU A 57 -3.58 -7.62 -1.74
CA LEU A 57 -2.54 -6.64 -2.03
C LEU A 57 -1.69 -7.19 -3.18
N LYS A 58 -1.64 -6.46 -4.29
CA LYS A 58 -0.73 -6.71 -5.40
C LYS A 58 0.31 -5.61 -5.43
N ILE A 59 1.58 -6.00 -5.47
CA ILE A 59 2.70 -5.09 -5.60
C ILE A 59 3.33 -5.29 -6.97
N ALA A 60 3.59 -4.19 -7.67
CA ALA A 60 4.22 -4.19 -8.98
C ALA A 60 5.65 -4.76 -8.87
N PRO A 61 6.10 -5.57 -9.85
CA PRO A 61 7.45 -6.12 -9.85
C PRO A 61 8.54 -5.05 -10.02
N GLU A 62 8.16 -3.86 -10.50
CA GLU A 62 9.04 -2.68 -10.65
C GLU A 62 9.40 -2.01 -9.31
N ALA A 63 8.74 -2.37 -8.21
CA ALA A 63 9.08 -1.83 -6.90
C ALA A 63 10.42 -2.40 -6.43
N THR A 64 11.42 -1.52 -6.29
CA THR A 64 12.80 -1.84 -5.87
C THR A 64 12.85 -2.65 -4.57
N GLN A 65 11.84 -2.47 -3.70
CA GLN A 65 11.70 -3.18 -2.43
C GLN A 65 10.32 -3.81 -2.26
N SER A 66 9.77 -4.41 -3.32
CA SER A 66 8.44 -5.05 -3.33
C SER A 66 8.16 -5.94 -2.11
N ARG A 67 9.08 -6.85 -1.77
CA ARG A 67 8.95 -7.75 -0.59
C ARG A 67 8.88 -6.98 0.73
N LEU A 68 9.75 -5.98 0.88
CA LEU A 68 9.87 -5.21 2.11
C LEU A 68 8.61 -4.36 2.31
N ILE A 69 8.09 -3.74 1.24
CA ILE A 69 6.81 -3.02 1.25
C ILE A 69 5.65 -3.97 1.56
N GLU A 70 5.67 -5.20 1.02
CA GLU A 70 4.66 -6.21 1.32
C GLU A 70 4.66 -6.60 2.81
N GLU A 71 5.83 -6.94 3.37
CA GLU A 71 5.97 -7.28 4.79
C GLU A 71 5.56 -6.11 5.68
N ILE A 72 6.03 -4.89 5.38
CA ILE A 72 5.64 -3.68 6.12
C ILE A 72 4.12 -3.51 6.10
N LEU A 73 3.47 -3.64 4.94
CA LEU A 73 2.03 -3.43 4.82
C LEU A 73 1.19 -4.58 5.38
N LEU A 74 1.69 -5.81 5.35
CA LEU A 74 0.94 -7.01 5.72
C LEU A 74 1.16 -7.47 7.16
N ASP A 75 2.39 -7.34 7.66
CA ASP A 75 2.89 -7.93 8.91
C ASP A 75 3.24 -6.85 9.96
N THR A 76 3.63 -5.65 9.52
CA THR A 76 4.00 -4.55 10.44
C THR A 76 2.84 -3.61 10.74
N ASP A 77 2.64 -3.28 12.02
CA ASP A 77 1.63 -2.31 12.43
C ASP A 77 2.03 -0.90 12.02
N THR A 78 1.13 -0.15 11.39
CA THR A 78 1.39 1.22 10.96
C THR A 78 1.83 2.15 12.11
N LYS A 79 1.57 1.81 13.37
CA LYS A 79 2.06 2.56 14.54
C LYS A 79 3.56 2.40 14.75
N THR A 80 4.17 1.26 14.41
CA THR A 80 5.60 1.01 14.60
C THR A 80 6.47 1.51 13.46
N TYR A 81 5.89 2.05 12.39
CA TYR A 81 6.67 2.53 11.25
C TYR A 81 7.60 3.68 11.64
N HIS A 82 8.87 3.51 11.31
CA HIS A 82 9.92 4.51 11.36
C HIS A 82 10.00 5.31 10.04
N LYS A 83 10.81 6.37 10.04
CA LYS A 83 11.00 7.24 8.87
C LYS A 83 11.21 6.49 7.53
N PRO A 84 12.18 5.54 7.42
CA PRO A 84 12.42 4.86 6.15
C PRO A 84 11.21 4.03 5.70
N GLU A 85 10.48 3.38 6.61
CA GLU A 85 9.30 2.58 6.26
C GLU A 85 8.17 3.44 5.71
N VAL A 86 7.92 4.60 6.33
CA VAL A 86 6.93 5.57 5.85
C VAL A 86 7.32 6.08 4.46
N GLU A 87 8.60 6.38 4.22
CA GLU A 87 9.11 6.83 2.93
C GLU A 87 8.92 5.77 1.83
N TYR A 88 9.28 4.51 2.09
CA TYR A 88 9.10 3.42 1.12
C TYR A 88 7.63 3.18 0.76
N VAL A 89 6.74 3.20 1.75
CA VAL A 89 5.31 3.01 1.51
C VAL A 89 4.74 4.21 0.73
N LEU A 90 5.12 5.44 1.07
CA LEU A 90 4.69 6.62 0.34
C LEU A 90 5.20 6.65 -1.10
N GLU A 91 6.46 6.27 -1.32
CA GLU A 91 7.03 6.11 -2.65
C GLU A 91 6.21 5.09 -3.46
N ALA A 92 5.94 3.93 -2.88
CA ALA A 92 5.17 2.88 -3.54
C ALA A 92 3.73 3.30 -3.88
N ILE A 93 3.09 4.08 -3.02
CA ILE A 93 1.78 4.70 -3.29
C ILE A 93 1.89 5.72 -4.42
N HIS A 94 2.90 6.59 -4.38
CA HIS A 94 3.08 7.66 -5.35
C HIS A 94 3.37 7.11 -6.74
N LYS A 95 4.26 6.11 -6.82
CA LYS A 95 4.60 5.36 -8.04
C LYS A 95 3.50 4.39 -8.49
N LYS A 96 2.42 4.25 -7.70
CA LYS A 96 1.29 3.33 -7.94
C LYS A 96 1.74 1.87 -8.08
N TRP A 97 2.80 1.49 -7.36
CA TRP A 97 3.30 0.12 -7.30
C TRP A 97 2.38 -0.77 -6.48
N ILE A 98 1.74 -0.25 -5.44
CA ILE A 98 0.77 -1.02 -4.65
C ILE A 98 -0.65 -0.81 -5.17
N LYS A 99 -1.37 -1.93 -5.31
CA LYS A 99 -2.77 -1.96 -5.72
C LYS A 99 -3.53 -2.97 -4.85
N LEU A 100 -4.71 -2.57 -4.40
CA LEU A 100 -5.66 -3.48 -3.77
C LEU A 100 -6.65 -3.94 -4.81
N VAL A 101 -6.66 -5.24 -5.09
CA VAL A 101 -7.64 -5.88 -5.98
C VAL A 101 -8.59 -6.72 -5.16
N ARG A 102 -9.81 -6.93 -5.66
CA ARG A 102 -10.73 -7.89 -5.03
C ARG A 102 -10.30 -9.31 -5.34
N LYS A 103 -10.53 -10.22 -4.40
CA LYS A 103 -10.28 -11.64 -4.58
C LYS A 103 -11.07 -12.20 -5.79
N ASP A 104 -12.33 -11.80 -5.95
CA ASP A 104 -13.15 -12.14 -7.13
C ASP A 104 -12.55 -11.66 -8.46
N GLU A 105 -11.86 -10.52 -8.46
CA GLU A 105 -11.28 -9.92 -9.68
C GLU A 105 -9.83 -10.38 -9.90
N ALA A 106 -9.20 -10.97 -8.89
CA ALA A 106 -7.86 -11.54 -8.97
C ALA A 106 -7.85 -12.94 -9.59
N ASP A 107 -8.98 -13.66 -9.50
CA ASP A 107 -9.17 -15.00 -10.06
C ASP A 107 -9.46 -14.97 -11.58
N ASP A 108 -10.05 -13.89 -12.07
CA ASP A 108 -10.40 -13.72 -13.49
C ASP A 108 -9.17 -13.57 -14.43
N VAL A 109 -7.99 -13.23 -13.87
CA VAL A 109 -6.74 -13.17 -14.67
C VAL A 109 -6.02 -14.52 -14.79
N ALA A 110 -6.58 -15.59 -14.22
CA ALA A 110 -6.04 -16.95 -14.27
C ALA A 110 -6.88 -17.92 -15.11
N ALA A 111 -7.87 -17.44 -15.86
CA ALA A 111 -8.53 -18.24 -16.88
C ALA A 111 -7.82 -18.04 -18.23
N PRO A 112 -6.99 -18.99 -18.71
CA PRO A 112 -6.61 -18.99 -20.11
C PRO A 112 -7.90 -19.15 -20.91
N VAL A 113 -8.10 -18.21 -21.83
CA VAL A 113 -9.02 -18.31 -22.95
C VAL A 113 -8.97 -19.72 -23.56
N VAL A 114 -9.99 -20.54 -23.28
CA VAL A 114 -10.29 -21.73 -24.07
C VAL A 114 -11.21 -21.30 -25.19
N THR A 115 -10.60 -20.98 -26.32
CA THR A 115 -11.29 -20.91 -27.62
C THR A 115 -11.82 -22.30 -27.96
N ALA A 116 -13.12 -22.41 -28.19
CA ALA A 116 -13.77 -23.52 -28.87
C ALA A 116 -14.47 -22.98 -30.11
#